data_AF-A0A109RG59-F1
#
_entry.id   AF-A0A109RG59-F1
#
_cell.length_a   1.000
_cell.length_b   1.000
_cell.length_c   1.000
_cell.angle_alpha   90.00
_cell.angle_beta   90.00
_cell.angle_gamma   90.00
#
_symmetry.space_group_name_H-M   'P 1'
#
loop_
_entity.id
_entity.type
_entity.pdbx_description
1 polymer ?
#
loop_
_entity_poly.entity_id
_entity_poly.type
_entity_poly.pdbx_seq_one_letter_code
_entity_poly.pdbx_strand_id
1 'polypeptide(L)'
;MAEGRLRIASGLTDISAQTAGNFMIEIDEQKRETCDYLINATGFQLNLEIASQTDPLIKNLLAKDWIQPADQETGQGVMVNWPTCQIINQSYGMMPHLYCLGHYIHLTQYGNNNAQLNLKQGRRSAEHLMNQIR
;
A
#
# COMPACT_ATOMS: atom_id res chain seq x y z
N MET A 1 23.04 28.09 6.81
CA MET A 1 23.29 26.89 5.97
C MET A 1 23.22 27.33 4.51
N ALA A 2 24.08 26.83 3.62
CA ALA A 2 24.02 27.18 2.21
C ALA A 2 22.77 26.56 1.56
N GLU A 3 21.99 27.34 0.82
CA GLU A 3 20.76 26.90 0.15
C GLU A 3 21.03 25.72 -0.81
N GLY A 4 20.03 24.83 -0.97
CA GLY A 4 20.05 23.75 -1.96
C GLY A 4 20.86 22.49 -1.58
N ARG A 5 21.34 22.35 -0.33
CA ARG A 5 22.05 21.13 0.09
C ARG A 5 21.10 20.09 0.67
N LEU A 6 21.08 18.90 0.07
CA LEU A 6 20.44 17.71 0.61
C LEU A 6 21.43 16.95 1.49
N ARG A 7 21.01 16.60 2.71
CA ARG A 7 21.71 15.62 3.53
C ARG A 7 20.88 14.34 3.57
N ILE A 8 21.50 13.22 3.21
CA ILE A 8 20.87 11.91 3.31
C ILE A 8 21.33 11.26 4.61
N ALA A 9 20.37 10.80 5.41
CA ALA A 9 20.59 9.94 6.55
C ALA A 9 19.72 8.69 6.36
N SER A 10 20.30 7.52 6.60
CA SER A 10 19.65 6.22 6.48
C SER A 10 19.56 5.59 7.86
N GLY A 11 18.65 4.62 8.06
CA GLY A 11 18.53 3.93 9.35
C GLY A 11 17.71 4.69 10.39
N LEU A 12 16.66 5.41 9.96
CA LEU A 12 15.69 6.01 10.88
C LEU A 12 14.98 4.90 11.67
N THR A 13 15.16 4.88 12.98
CA THR A 13 14.60 3.85 13.87
C THR A 13 13.44 4.35 14.72
N ASP A 14 13.45 5.63 15.10
CA ASP A 14 12.38 6.21 15.92
C ASP A 14 12.13 7.69 15.63
N ILE A 15 10.92 8.14 15.95
CA ILE A 15 10.44 9.51 15.78
C ILE A 15 9.60 9.88 16.99
N SER A 16 9.98 10.94 17.71
CA SER A 16 9.18 11.47 18.83
C SER A 16 8.87 12.95 18.66
N ALA A 17 7.61 13.30 18.86
CA ALA A 17 7.19 14.70 18.97
C ALA A 17 7.69 15.28 20.29
N GLN A 18 8.23 16.50 20.24
CA GLN A 18 8.74 17.19 21.42
C GLN A 18 7.75 18.28 21.86
N THR A 19 7.77 18.63 23.15
CA THR A 19 6.89 19.65 23.74
C THR A 19 7.03 21.02 23.08
N ALA A 20 8.19 21.31 22.49
CA ALA A 20 8.48 22.56 21.79
C ALA A 20 7.89 22.63 20.36
N GLY A 21 7.17 21.60 19.90
CA GLY A 21 6.53 21.57 18.59
C GLY A 21 7.44 21.11 17.44
N ASN A 22 8.68 20.71 17.74
CA ASN A 22 9.59 20.06 16.79
C ASN A 22 9.60 18.53 16.97
N PHE A 23 10.32 17.83 16.10
CA PHE A 23 10.49 16.39 16.13
C PHE A 23 11.93 16.02 16.45
N MET A 24 12.11 14.95 17.22
CA MET A 24 13.39 14.27 17.40
C MET A 24 13.36 12.99 16.58
N ILE A 25 14.38 12.79 15.74
CA ILE A 25 14.58 11.56 14.99
C ILE A 25 15.77 10.79 15.56
N GLU A 26 15.66 9.48 15.62
CA GLU A 26 16.74 8.57 16.00
C GLU A 26 17.22 7.79 14.79
N ILE A 27 18.55 7.81 14.57
CA ILE A 27 19.22 7.19 13.44
C ILE A 27 20.23 6.16 13.99
N ASP A 28 20.14 4.93 13.48
CA ASP A 28 21.00 3.79 13.84
C ASP A 28 21.10 3.56 15.37
N GLU A 29 20.04 3.87 16.12
CA GLU A 29 19.95 3.75 17.60
C GLU A 29 21.01 4.53 18.39
N GLN A 30 21.76 5.42 17.73
CA GLN A 30 22.93 6.09 18.33
C GLN A 30 22.91 7.59 18.15
N LYS A 31 22.28 8.08 17.08
CA LYS A 31 22.30 9.48 16.72
C LYS A 31 20.92 10.08 16.80
N ARG A 32 20.80 11.16 17.59
CA ARG A 32 19.57 11.93 17.70
C ARG A 32 19.73 13.29 17.05
N GLU A 33 18.76 13.67 16.25
CA GLU A 33 18.73 14.95 15.56
C GLU A 33 17.34 15.57 15.65
N THR A 34 17.27 16.89 15.70
CA THR A 34 16.00 17.62 15.70
C THR A 34 15.66 18.16 14.32
N CYS A 35 14.37 18.20 14.01
CA CYS A 35 13.84 18.87 12.82
C CYS A 35 12.52 19.57 13.15
N ASP A 36 12.28 20.73 12.55
CA ASP A 36 11.06 21.51 12.77
C ASP A 36 9.86 20.91 12.03
N TYR A 37 10.11 20.28 10.88
CA TYR A 37 9.09 19.66 10.05
C TYR A 37 9.48 18.25 9.66
N LEU A 38 8.50 17.36 9.68
CA LEU A 38 8.63 15.97 9.28
C LEU A 38 7.62 15.68 8.16
N ILE A 39 8.13 15.18 7.02
CA ILE A 39 7.31 14.75 5.89
C ILE A 39 7.48 13.25 5.75
N ASN A 40 6.41 12.49 5.97
CA ASN A 40 6.42 11.05 5.73
C ASN A 40 6.26 10.76 4.23
N ALA A 41 7.29 10.19 3.63
CA ALA A 41 7.32 9.75 2.24
C ALA A 41 7.71 8.26 2.09
N THR A 42 7.43 7.42 3.09
CA THR A 42 7.79 5.99 3.09
C THR A 42 6.88 5.10 2.24
N GLY A 43 5.84 5.68 1.62
CA GLY A 43 4.89 4.98 0.77
C GLY A 43 3.57 4.66 1.48
N PHE A 44 2.90 3.61 1.01
CA PHE A 44 1.57 3.22 1.48
C PHE A 44 1.64 2.05 2.48
N GLN A 45 0.71 2.02 3.43
CA GLN A 45 0.52 0.86 4.30
C GLN A 45 -0.15 -0.29 3.51
N LEU A 46 0.62 -1.32 3.19
CA LEU A 46 0.15 -2.48 2.43
C LEU A 46 -0.31 -3.65 3.30
N ASN A 47 0.09 -3.70 4.58
CA ASN A 47 -0.42 -4.71 5.49
C ASN A 47 -1.91 -4.43 5.76
N LEU A 48 -2.75 -5.38 5.37
CA LEU A 48 -4.20 -5.19 5.39
C LEU A 48 -4.76 -5.12 6.82
N GLU A 49 -4.17 -5.83 7.77
CA GLU A 49 -4.58 -5.76 9.17
C GLU A 49 -4.31 -4.37 9.75
N ILE A 50 -3.11 -3.82 9.54
CA ILE A 50 -2.78 -2.46 9.98
C ILE A 50 -3.64 -1.43 9.26
N ALA A 51 -3.81 -1.56 7.93
CA ALA A 51 -4.66 -0.67 7.16
C ALA A 51 -6.12 -0.68 7.64
N SER A 52 -6.64 -1.83 8.07
CA SER A 52 -8.02 -1.96 8.59
C SER A 52 -8.29 -1.17 9.87
N GLN A 53 -7.25 -0.79 10.61
CA GLN A 53 -7.39 0.01 11.83
C GLN A 53 -7.76 1.46 11.51
N THR A 54 -7.41 1.94 10.31
CA THR A 54 -7.60 3.35 9.91
C THR A 54 -8.49 3.52 8.69
N ASP A 55 -8.64 2.50 7.84
CA ASP A 55 -9.49 2.51 6.65
C ASP A 55 -10.75 1.63 6.84
N PRO A 56 -11.95 2.25 6.97
CA PRO A 56 -13.21 1.51 7.12
C PRO A 56 -13.56 0.61 5.94
N LEU A 57 -13.15 0.95 4.71
CA LEU A 57 -13.41 0.12 3.54
C LEU A 57 -12.60 -1.18 3.63
N ILE A 58 -11.30 -1.08 3.90
CA ILE A 58 -10.43 -2.26 4.07
C ILE A 58 -10.95 -3.13 5.22
N LYS A 59 -11.30 -2.53 6.36
CA LYS A 59 -11.92 -3.24 7.49
C LYS A 59 -13.15 -4.04 7.09
N ASN A 60 -14.07 -3.41 6.36
CA ASN A 60 -15.32 -4.06 5.95
C ASN A 60 -15.09 -5.16 4.91
N LEU A 61 -14.14 -4.97 3.99
CA LEU A 61 -13.80 -5.98 2.97
C LEU A 61 -13.15 -7.21 3.60
N LEU A 62 -12.25 -7.04 4.57
CA LEU A 62 -11.65 -8.14 5.32
C LEU A 62 -12.68 -8.88 6.18
N ALA A 63 -13.51 -8.14 6.93
CA ALA A 63 -14.52 -8.74 7.82
C ALA A 63 -15.57 -9.57 7.06
N LYS A 64 -15.78 -9.28 5.77
CA LYS A 64 -16.67 -10.03 4.88
C LYS A 64 -15.96 -11.11 4.06
N ASP A 65 -14.66 -11.27 4.26
CA ASP A 65 -13.80 -12.19 3.50
C ASP A 65 -13.87 -11.93 1.98
N TRP A 66 -14.00 -10.66 1.59
CA TRP A 66 -13.98 -10.25 0.17
C TRP A 66 -12.55 -10.02 -0.34
N ILE A 67 -11.64 -9.68 0.57
CA ILE A 67 -10.20 -9.58 0.31
C ILE A 67 -9.44 -10.36 1.37
N GLN A 68 -8.26 -10.85 1.00
CA GLN A 68 -7.34 -11.53 1.89
C GLN A 68 -5.91 -11.09 1.54
N PRO A 69 -4.96 -11.17 2.49
CA PRO A 69 -3.56 -10.91 2.20
C PRO A 69 -3.05 -11.73 1.02
N ALA A 70 -2.37 -11.09 0.07
CA ALA A 70 -1.68 -11.83 -0.98
C ALA A 70 -0.50 -12.62 -0.41
N ASP A 71 0.24 -11.97 0.47
CA ASP A 71 1.30 -12.57 1.27
C ASP A 71 0.79 -12.83 2.70
N GLN A 72 0.68 -14.10 3.05
CA GLN A 72 0.16 -14.55 4.34
C GLN A 72 1.17 -14.38 5.48
N GLU A 73 2.48 -14.30 5.18
CA GLU A 73 3.51 -14.11 6.19
C GLU A 73 3.60 -12.64 6.61
N THR A 74 3.54 -11.72 5.62
CA THR A 74 3.65 -10.27 5.88
C THR A 74 2.31 -9.56 6.04
N GLY A 75 1.20 -10.23 5.69
CA GLY A 75 -0.14 -9.65 5.68
C GLY A 75 -0.38 -8.63 4.57
N GLN A 76 0.50 -8.57 3.56
CA GLN A 76 0.51 -7.49 2.58
C GLN A 76 -0.33 -7.75 1.34
N GLY A 77 -1.00 -6.68 0.91
CA GLY A 77 -1.68 -6.57 -0.38
C GLY A 77 -2.86 -7.51 -0.58
N VAL A 78 -3.47 -7.43 -1.74
CA VAL A 78 -4.65 -8.20 -2.14
C VAL A 78 -4.27 -9.09 -3.31
N MET A 79 -4.61 -10.38 -3.21
CA MET A 79 -4.39 -11.34 -4.29
C MET A 79 -5.40 -11.09 -5.43
N VAL A 80 -4.91 -11.07 -6.67
CA VAL A 80 -5.74 -10.89 -7.86
C VAL A 80 -5.37 -11.85 -8.96
N ASN A 81 -6.32 -12.14 -9.84
CA ASN A 81 -6.06 -12.78 -11.12
C ASN A 81 -5.42 -11.76 -12.07
N TRP A 82 -4.18 -11.99 -12.50
CA TRP A 82 -3.50 -11.11 -13.44
C TRP A 82 -3.73 -11.57 -14.89
N PRO A 83 -4.03 -10.68 -15.86
CA PRO A 83 -4.04 -9.22 -15.79
C PRO A 83 -5.44 -8.58 -15.64
N THR A 84 -6.50 -9.36 -15.40
CA THR A 84 -7.87 -8.82 -15.28
C THR A 84 -8.11 -8.10 -13.97
N CYS A 85 -7.26 -8.33 -12.98
CA CYS A 85 -7.29 -7.76 -11.64
C CYS A 85 -8.54 -8.13 -10.83
N GLN A 86 -9.20 -9.25 -11.16
CA GLN A 86 -10.28 -9.81 -10.35
C GLN A 86 -9.73 -10.30 -9.03
N ILE A 87 -10.41 -10.02 -7.92
CA ILE A 87 -9.96 -10.46 -6.60
C ILE A 87 -10.05 -11.99 -6.50
N ILE A 88 -9.03 -12.61 -5.92
CA ILE A 88 -9.00 -14.03 -5.58
C ILE A 88 -9.09 -14.16 -4.06
N ASN A 89 -10.08 -14.92 -3.61
CA ASN A 89 -10.29 -15.26 -2.21
C ASN A 89 -10.31 -16.81 -2.06
N GLN A 90 -9.87 -17.33 -0.90
CA GLN A 90 -9.85 -18.79 -0.67
C GLN A 90 -11.26 -19.40 -0.52
N SER A 91 -12.18 -18.69 0.12
CA SER A 91 -13.57 -19.12 0.35
C SER A 91 -14.42 -19.07 -0.92
N TYR A 92 -14.20 -18.08 -1.80
CA TYR A 92 -15.05 -17.84 -2.98
C TYR A 92 -14.35 -18.09 -4.33
N GLY A 93 -13.04 -18.35 -4.34
CA GLY A 93 -12.24 -18.41 -5.56
C GLY A 93 -12.11 -17.04 -6.22
N MET A 94 -12.21 -17.01 -7.56
CA MET A 94 -12.14 -15.77 -8.33
C MET A 94 -13.49 -15.05 -8.33
N MET A 95 -13.51 -13.81 -7.85
CA MET A 95 -14.71 -12.99 -7.77
C MET A 95 -15.03 -12.36 -9.15
N PRO A 96 -16.17 -12.68 -9.79
CA PRO A 96 -16.41 -12.32 -11.20
C PRO A 96 -16.60 -10.81 -11.43
N HIS A 97 -17.10 -10.09 -10.42
CA HIS A 97 -17.46 -8.67 -10.54
C HIS A 97 -16.75 -7.78 -9.52
N LEU A 98 -15.71 -8.28 -8.86
CA LEU A 98 -14.93 -7.54 -7.88
C LEU A 98 -13.46 -7.47 -8.33
N TYR A 99 -12.94 -6.25 -8.40
CA TYR A 99 -11.62 -5.96 -8.95
C TYR A 99 -10.83 -5.11 -7.96
N CYS A 100 -9.52 -5.37 -7.85
CA CYS A 100 -8.58 -4.53 -7.09
C CYS A 100 -7.57 -3.93 -8.06
N LEU A 101 -7.43 -2.60 -8.07
CA LEU A 101 -6.54 -1.88 -8.98
C LEU A 101 -5.47 -1.12 -8.18
N GLY A 102 -4.30 -0.92 -8.80
CA GLY A 102 -3.24 -0.10 -8.22
C GLY A 102 -2.49 -0.77 -7.06
N HIS A 103 -2.12 0.03 -6.07
CA HIS A 103 -0.99 -0.26 -5.18
C HIS A 103 -1.22 -1.40 -4.19
N TYR A 104 -2.48 -1.78 -3.92
CA TYR A 104 -2.79 -2.93 -3.07
C TYR A 104 -2.56 -4.28 -3.78
N ILE A 105 -2.43 -4.32 -5.11
CA ILE A 105 -2.11 -5.58 -5.80
C ILE A 105 -0.66 -5.98 -5.48
N HIS A 106 -0.48 -7.20 -4.99
CA HIS A 106 0.82 -7.73 -4.58
C HIS A 106 1.11 -9.11 -5.18
N LEU A 107 2.37 -9.56 -5.12
CA LEU A 107 2.88 -10.82 -5.72
C LEU A 107 2.69 -10.98 -7.24
N THR A 108 2.55 -9.88 -7.97
CA THR A 108 2.61 -9.89 -9.44
C THR A 108 4.02 -9.62 -9.94
N GLN A 109 4.30 -9.98 -11.20
CA GLN A 109 5.62 -9.81 -11.83
C GLN A 109 6.13 -8.36 -11.86
N TYR A 110 5.23 -7.37 -11.82
CA TYR A 110 5.57 -5.95 -11.79
C TYR A 110 4.91 -5.26 -10.60
N GLY A 111 5.56 -4.24 -10.04
CA GLY A 111 4.97 -3.38 -9.00
C GLY A 111 3.81 -2.56 -9.56
N ASN A 112 2.66 -2.63 -8.89
CA ASN A 112 1.39 -2.01 -9.33
C ASN A 112 1.22 -0.56 -8.85
N ASN A 113 2.29 0.22 -8.90
CA ASN A 113 2.33 1.58 -8.35
C ASN A 113 2.64 2.66 -9.40
N ASN A 114 2.71 2.30 -10.69
CA ASN A 114 2.97 3.28 -11.76
C ASN A 114 1.71 3.54 -12.60
N ALA A 115 1.59 4.78 -13.09
CA ALA A 115 0.42 5.25 -13.82
C ALA A 115 0.14 4.46 -15.11
N GLN A 116 1.19 4.04 -15.83
CA GLN A 116 1.03 3.27 -17.06
C GLN A 116 0.43 1.89 -16.81
N LEU A 117 0.83 1.24 -15.72
CA LEU A 117 0.32 -0.06 -15.34
C LEU A 117 -1.13 0.05 -14.84
N ASN A 118 -1.44 1.07 -14.04
CA ASN A 118 -2.81 1.34 -13.60
C ASN A 118 -3.77 1.56 -14.78
N LEU A 119 -3.34 2.30 -15.82
CA LEU A 119 -4.11 2.49 -17.05
C LEU A 119 -4.37 1.15 -17.76
N LYS A 120 -3.32 0.32 -17.89
CA LYS A 120 -3.43 -1.01 -18.53
C LYS A 120 -4.38 -1.91 -17.74
N GLN A 121 -4.25 -1.96 -16.42
CA GLN A 121 -5.13 -2.73 -15.54
C GLN A 121 -6.59 -2.29 -15.69
N GLY A 122 -6.86 -0.99 -15.59
CA GLY A 122 -8.21 -0.44 -15.75
C GLY A 122 -8.83 -0.82 -17.10
N ARG A 123 -8.04 -0.77 -18.18
CA ARG A 123 -8.50 -1.23 -19.50
C ARG A 123 -8.84 -2.71 -19.51
N ARG A 124 -8.00 -3.57 -18.92
CA ARG A 124 -8.21 -5.02 -18.86
C ARG A 124 -9.43 -5.41 -18.02
N SER A 125 -9.61 -4.79 -16.87
CA SER A 125 -10.78 -5.02 -16.01
C SER A 125 -12.07 -4.58 -16.71
N ALA A 126 -12.04 -3.43 -17.40
CA ALA A 126 -13.18 -2.96 -18.18
C ALA A 126 -13.50 -3.88 -19.37
N GLU A 127 -12.50 -4.29 -20.15
CA GLU A 127 -12.67 -5.26 -21.25
C GLU A 127 -13.30 -6.56 -20.74
N HIS A 128 -12.79 -7.09 -19.61
CA HIS A 128 -13.33 -8.29 -18.98
C HIS A 128 -14.79 -8.12 -18.57
N LEU A 129 -15.13 -7.05 -17.84
CA LEU A 129 -16.49 -6.79 -17.39
C LEU A 129 -17.46 -6.65 -18.57
N MET A 130 -17.08 -5.91 -19.61
CA MET A 130 -17.93 -5.67 -20.78
C MET A 130 -18.21 -6.96 -21.58
N ASN A 131 -17.28 -7.91 -21.58
CA ASN A 131 -17.48 -9.20 -22.25
C ASN A 131 -18.44 -10.13 -21.49
N GLN A 132 -18.73 -9.86 -20.22
CA GLN A 132 -19.68 -10.66 -19.43
C GLN A 132 -21.12 -10.14 -19.50
N ILE A 133 -21.31 -8.89 -19.93
CA ILE A 133 -22.64 -8.23 -20.01
C ILE A 133 -23.23 -8.33 -21.42
N ARG A 134 -22.45 -8.82 -22.40
CA ARG A 134 -22.88 -9.08 -23.77
C ARG A 134 -23.37 -10.51 -23.92
#